data_AF-A0A3M6TPD1-F1
#
_entry.id   AF-A0A3M6TPD1-F1
#
_cell.length_a   1.000
_cell.length_b   1.000
_cell.length_c   1.000
_cell.angle_alpha   90.00
_cell.angle_beta   90.00
_cell.angle_gamma   90.00
#
_symmetry.space_group_name_H-M   'P 1'
#
loop_
_entity.id
_entity.type
_entity.pdbx_description
1 polymer ?
#
loop_
_entity_poly.entity_id
_entity_poly.type
_entity_poly.pdbx_seq_one_letter_code
_entity_poly.pdbx_strand_id
1 'polypeptide(L)'
;MGCCFSGEERTDGSRQATERDPLLGGTSTPITNGQRPVKVIDVSSTEPHSIERTEYMERSRQYMSKLSAVNGSALHNSSNLPGGVKAPSSVLASEPIPQGDVAFAIQAAKGADASLSGFHVEHRDALVVQFESS
;
A
#
# COMPACT_ATOMS: atom_id res chain seq x y z
N MET A 1 10.77 10.29 -59.53
CA MET A 1 11.89 9.91 -60.41
C MET A 1 13.07 9.55 -59.53
N GLY A 2 13.76 8.45 -59.80
CA GLY A 2 15.11 8.17 -59.29
C GLY A 2 15.22 7.04 -58.27
N CYS A 3 15.56 5.85 -58.76
CA CYS A 3 16.00 4.68 -58.00
C CYS A 3 17.52 4.74 -57.69
N CYS A 4 17.98 3.75 -56.89
CA CYS A 4 19.36 3.20 -56.74
C CYS A 4 20.21 3.85 -55.61
N PHE A 5 20.93 3.13 -54.75
CA PHE A 5 21.79 1.95 -54.99
C PHE A 5 22.15 1.22 -53.67
N SER A 6 22.22 -0.12 -53.68
CA SER A 6 22.78 -0.97 -52.61
C SER A 6 24.25 -1.28 -52.90
N GLY A 7 25.10 -1.31 -51.87
CA GLY A 7 26.46 -1.83 -51.93
C GLY A 7 26.74 -2.72 -50.72
N GLU A 8 27.11 -3.97 -50.98
CA GLU A 8 27.46 -5.04 -50.04
C GLU A 8 28.80 -4.83 -49.34
N GLU A 9 28.97 -5.38 -48.13
CA GLU A 9 30.19 -6.15 -47.80
C GLU A 9 29.96 -7.11 -46.63
N ARG A 10 30.32 -8.39 -46.85
CA ARG A 10 30.35 -9.47 -45.86
C ARG A 10 31.64 -9.37 -45.05
N THR A 11 31.56 -9.56 -43.74
CA THR A 11 32.67 -10.11 -42.96
C THR A 11 32.13 -11.09 -41.92
N ASP A 12 32.42 -12.38 -42.15
CA ASP A 12 32.27 -13.45 -41.18
C ASP A 12 33.32 -13.25 -40.07
N GLY A 13 32.84 -13.01 -38.85
CA GLY A 13 33.66 -12.96 -37.65
C GLY A 13 32.99 -13.80 -36.57
N SER A 14 33.47 -15.04 -36.40
CA SER A 14 33.10 -15.93 -35.31
C SER A 14 33.34 -15.23 -33.96
N ARG A 15 32.28 -14.73 -33.31
CA ARG A 15 32.35 -14.19 -31.96
C ARG A 15 32.24 -15.31 -30.95
N GLN A 16 33.28 -15.43 -30.13
CA GLN A 16 33.37 -16.29 -28.96
C GLN A 16 32.30 -15.84 -27.96
N ALA A 17 31.31 -16.69 -27.71
CA ALA A 17 30.24 -16.41 -26.74
C ALA A 17 30.86 -16.26 -25.35
N THR A 18 30.75 -15.07 -24.76
CA THR A 18 31.08 -14.85 -23.35
C THR A 18 29.78 -14.79 -22.57
N GLU A 19 29.84 -15.20 -21.30
CA GLU A 19 28.76 -15.49 -20.34
C GLU A 19 27.81 -14.31 -20.01
N ARG A 20 27.79 -13.27 -20.83
CA ARG A 20 26.93 -12.09 -20.73
C ARG A 20 26.03 -11.88 -21.94
N ASP A 21 25.77 -12.92 -22.73
CA ASP A 21 24.74 -12.85 -23.76
C ASP A 21 23.34 -12.86 -23.12
N PRO A 22 22.54 -11.79 -23.26
CA PRO A 22 21.16 -11.81 -22.80
C PRO A 22 20.34 -12.69 -23.74
N LEU A 23 19.75 -13.76 -23.20
CA LEU A 23 18.82 -14.65 -23.90
C LEU A 23 17.46 -13.96 -24.14
N LEU A 24 17.43 -12.87 -24.88
CA LEU A 24 16.19 -12.25 -25.35
C LEU A 24 16.37 -11.72 -26.77
N GLY A 25 15.73 -12.39 -27.71
CA GLY A 25 15.64 -11.94 -29.10
C GLY A 25 15.06 -10.54 -29.20
N GLY A 26 15.73 -9.71 -30.01
CA GLY A 26 15.19 -8.57 -30.75
C GLY A 26 14.18 -7.68 -30.03
N THR A 27 14.68 -6.64 -29.34
CA THR A 27 14.52 -5.23 -29.74
C THR A 27 15.12 -4.38 -28.64
N SER A 28 16.25 -3.75 -28.94
CA SER A 28 16.89 -2.78 -28.08
C SER A 28 16.10 -1.46 -28.10
N THR A 29 15.04 -1.37 -27.31
CA THR A 29 14.60 -0.06 -26.80
C THR A 29 15.09 0.03 -25.36
N PRO A 30 15.89 1.06 -25.00
CA PRO A 30 16.23 1.26 -23.60
C PRO A 30 14.93 1.47 -22.84
N ILE A 31 14.66 0.60 -21.85
CA ILE A 31 13.54 0.76 -20.92
C ILE A 31 13.80 2.07 -20.18
N THR A 32 13.10 3.12 -20.62
CA THR A 32 13.09 4.41 -19.92
C THR A 32 12.58 4.18 -18.51
N ASN A 33 13.04 4.97 -17.54
CA ASN A 33 12.78 4.75 -16.11
C ASN A 33 11.28 4.69 -15.73
N GLY A 34 10.38 5.06 -16.65
CA GLY A 34 8.92 4.97 -16.53
C GLY A 34 8.25 3.71 -17.12
N GLN A 35 9.00 2.75 -17.66
CA GLN A 35 8.46 1.48 -18.21
C GLN A 35 8.89 0.24 -17.42
N ARG A 36 9.26 0.39 -16.14
CA ARG A 36 9.41 -0.78 -15.26
C ARG A 36 8.01 -1.37 -14.99
N PRO A 37 7.84 -2.71 -15.04
CA PRO A 37 6.57 -3.34 -14.72
C PRO A 37 6.12 -2.94 -13.31
N VAL A 38 4.83 -2.61 -13.17
CA VAL A 38 4.17 -2.04 -11.96
C VAL A 38 4.40 -2.85 -10.66
N LYS A 39 4.93 -4.08 -10.77
CA LYS A 39 5.16 -5.00 -9.64
C LYS A 39 6.61 -5.04 -9.14
N VAL A 40 7.51 -4.19 -9.65
CA VAL A 40 8.90 -4.13 -9.17
C VAL A 40 9.07 -2.90 -8.29
N ILE A 41 9.56 -3.12 -7.06
CA ILE A 41 9.78 -2.06 -6.07
C ILE A 41 11.17 -1.46 -6.27
N ASP A 42 11.23 -0.13 -6.41
CA ASP A 42 12.50 0.59 -6.45
C ASP A 42 13.03 0.84 -5.03
N VAL A 43 14.01 0.05 -4.62
CA VAL A 43 14.67 0.17 -3.31
C VAL A 43 15.67 1.33 -3.23
N SER A 44 15.98 1.98 -4.35
CA SER A 44 16.92 3.11 -4.42
C SER A 44 16.26 4.48 -4.32
N SER A 45 14.92 4.54 -4.26
CA SER A 45 14.16 5.78 -4.08
C SER A 45 14.22 6.30 -2.62
N THR A 46 15.43 6.52 -2.09
CA THR A 46 15.65 7.11 -0.77
C THR A 46 15.57 8.63 -0.79
N GLU A 47 15.74 9.25 -1.97
CA GLU A 47 15.59 10.68 -2.15
C GLU A 47 14.11 11.00 -2.36
N PRO A 48 13.50 11.91 -1.56
CA PRO A 48 12.16 12.39 -1.85
C PRO A 48 12.17 12.90 -3.28
N HIS A 49 11.17 12.52 -4.09
CA HIS A 49 11.03 13.08 -5.43
C HIS A 49 11.10 14.60 -5.29
N SER A 50 12.21 15.20 -5.74
CA SER A 50 12.44 16.63 -5.59
C SER A 50 11.59 17.29 -6.66
N ILE A 51 10.29 17.41 -6.38
CA ILE A 51 9.42 18.24 -7.18
C ILE A 51 10.03 19.63 -7.20
N GLU A 52 10.24 20.17 -8.38
CA GLU A 52 10.77 21.52 -8.49
C GLU A 52 9.80 22.50 -7.82
N ARG A 53 10.34 23.54 -7.17
CA ARG A 53 9.53 24.52 -6.44
C ARG A 53 8.44 25.13 -7.34
N THR A 54 8.77 25.40 -8.59
CA THR A 54 7.84 25.99 -9.57
C THR A 54 6.68 25.03 -9.87
N GLU A 55 6.98 23.75 -10.12
CA GLU A 55 5.99 22.70 -10.38
C GLU A 55 5.07 22.50 -9.17
N TYR A 56 5.63 22.51 -7.95
CA TYR A 56 4.86 22.46 -6.72
C TYR A 56 3.89 23.64 -6.59
N MET A 57 4.37 24.86 -6.85
CA MET A 57 3.54 26.07 -6.77
C MET A 57 2.44 26.08 -7.85
N GLU A 58 2.70 25.57 -9.04
CA GLU A 58 1.69 25.44 -10.08
C GLU A 58 0.64 24.39 -9.72
N ARG A 59 1.07 23.19 -9.28
CA ARG A 59 0.18 22.12 -8.83
C ARG A 59 -0.72 22.57 -7.68
N SER A 60 -0.18 23.29 -6.70
CA SER A 60 -0.99 23.82 -5.58
C SER A 60 -2.08 24.79 -6.06
N ARG A 61 -1.76 25.72 -6.97
CA ARG A 61 -2.77 26.61 -7.60
C ARG A 61 -3.83 25.83 -8.37
N GLN A 62 -3.41 24.82 -9.14
CA GLN A 62 -4.33 23.97 -9.88
C GLN A 62 -5.26 23.19 -8.94
N TYR A 63 -4.76 22.63 -7.84
CA TYR A 63 -5.58 21.94 -6.84
C TYR A 63 -6.54 22.89 -6.14
N MET A 64 -6.11 24.09 -5.74
CA MET A 64 -7.00 25.09 -5.14
C MET A 64 -8.10 25.52 -6.11
N SER A 65 -7.78 25.74 -7.38
CA SER A 65 -8.76 26.05 -8.42
C SER A 65 -9.78 24.93 -8.61
N LYS A 66 -9.32 23.67 -8.75
CA LYS A 66 -10.19 22.49 -8.86
C LYS A 66 -11.06 22.30 -7.61
N LEU A 67 -10.50 22.49 -6.42
CA LEU A 67 -11.24 22.40 -5.16
C LEU A 67 -12.31 23.50 -5.07
N SER A 68 -11.98 24.73 -5.45
CA SER A 68 -12.94 25.85 -5.46
C SER A 68 -14.10 25.64 -6.45
N ALA A 69 -13.83 25.02 -7.60
CA ALA A 69 -14.85 24.68 -8.59
C ALA A 69 -15.78 23.54 -8.13
N VAL A 70 -15.32 22.70 -7.19
CA VAL A 70 -16.08 21.56 -6.63
C VAL A 70 -16.71 21.89 -5.27
N ASN A 71 -16.27 22.95 -4.57
CA ASN A 71 -16.72 23.39 -3.25
C ASN A 71 -18.15 24.00 -3.23
N GLY A 72 -19.10 23.42 -3.96
CA GLY A 72 -20.55 23.61 -3.75
C GLY A 72 -21.10 22.79 -2.57
N SER A 73 -20.30 21.87 -2.01
CA SER A 73 -20.63 21.11 -0.81
C SER A 73 -19.53 21.30 0.22
N ALA A 74 -19.70 22.28 1.10
CA ALA A 74 -18.89 22.38 2.30
C ALA A 74 -18.89 21.01 2.98
N LEU A 75 -17.70 20.46 3.32
CA LEU A 75 -17.65 19.35 4.26
C LEU A 75 -18.52 19.74 5.44
N HIS A 76 -19.53 18.92 5.71
CA HIS A 76 -20.48 19.11 6.79
C HIS A 76 -19.67 19.39 8.08
N ASN A 77 -19.60 20.67 8.50
CA ASN A 77 -19.00 21.06 9.77
C ASN A 77 -19.62 20.15 10.83
N SER A 78 -18.76 19.39 11.53
CA SER A 78 -19.08 18.45 12.62
C SER A 78 -20.58 18.22 12.81
N SER A 79 -21.10 17.13 12.25
CA SER A 79 -22.50 16.75 12.50
C SER A 79 -22.77 16.79 13.99
N ASN A 80 -23.81 17.55 14.35
CA ASN A 80 -24.36 17.48 15.69
C ASN A 80 -24.64 16.01 15.99
N LEU A 81 -24.41 15.60 17.23
CA LEU A 81 -24.78 14.26 17.66
C LEU A 81 -26.25 14.01 17.28
N PRO A 82 -26.58 12.80 16.80
CA PRO A 82 -27.97 12.47 16.49
C PRO A 82 -28.82 12.72 17.74
N GLY A 83 -29.99 13.31 17.55
CA GLY A 83 -30.93 13.52 18.66
C GLY A 83 -31.24 12.18 19.32
N GLY A 84 -30.90 12.04 20.60
CA GLY A 84 -31.08 10.79 21.34
C GLY A 84 -32.55 10.53 21.67
N VAL A 85 -32.99 10.97 22.85
CA VAL A 85 -34.35 10.73 23.35
C VAL A 85 -35.12 12.04 23.55
N LYS A 86 -36.44 12.01 23.35
CA LYS A 86 -37.31 13.20 23.48
C LYS A 86 -37.53 13.63 24.94
N ALA A 87 -37.41 12.72 25.90
CA ALA A 87 -37.65 12.94 27.32
C ALA A 87 -36.53 12.30 28.17
N PRO A 88 -35.34 12.95 28.26
CA PRO A 88 -34.16 12.34 28.87
C PRO A 88 -34.38 11.95 30.33
N SER A 89 -35.05 12.80 31.13
CA SER A 89 -35.30 12.51 32.54
C SER A 89 -36.15 11.25 32.75
N SER A 90 -37.11 10.99 31.86
CA SER A 90 -37.98 9.81 31.92
C SER A 90 -37.19 8.55 31.55
N VAL A 91 -36.41 8.61 30.48
CA VAL A 91 -35.59 7.47 30.03
C VAL A 91 -34.51 7.12 31.05
N LEU A 92 -33.88 8.12 31.68
CA LEU A 92 -32.85 7.88 32.70
C LEU A 92 -33.43 7.36 34.03
N ALA A 93 -34.72 7.59 34.29
CA ALA A 93 -35.42 7.08 35.45
C ALA A 93 -36.11 5.72 35.21
N SER A 94 -36.00 5.16 34.01
CA SER A 94 -36.57 3.84 33.70
C SER A 94 -35.87 2.74 34.49
N GLU A 95 -36.46 1.56 34.48
CA GLU A 95 -35.86 0.38 35.09
C GLU A 95 -34.43 0.15 34.53
N PRO A 96 -33.43 -0.07 35.41
CA PRO A 96 -32.07 -0.34 34.98
C PRO A 96 -31.96 -1.74 34.36
N ILE A 97 -30.87 -1.97 33.63
CA ILE A 97 -30.60 -3.29 33.02
C ILE A 97 -30.55 -4.37 34.12
N PRO A 98 -31.23 -5.52 33.94
CA PRO A 98 -31.21 -6.61 34.91
C PRO A 98 -29.78 -7.11 35.18
N GLN A 99 -29.49 -7.43 36.45
CA GLN A 99 -28.17 -7.94 36.85
C GLN A 99 -27.82 -9.27 36.16
N GLY A 100 -28.82 -10.06 35.77
CA GLY A 100 -28.62 -11.30 35.00
C GLY A 100 -27.94 -11.05 33.65
N ASP A 101 -28.34 -9.98 32.95
CA ASP A 101 -27.77 -9.64 31.63
C ASP A 101 -26.33 -9.16 31.77
N VAL A 102 -26.05 -8.38 32.82
CA VAL A 102 -24.68 -7.93 33.15
C VAL A 102 -23.79 -9.13 33.48
N ALA A 103 -24.26 -10.06 34.30
CA ALA A 103 -23.53 -11.27 34.65
C ALA A 103 -23.28 -12.15 33.41
N PHE A 104 -24.28 -12.29 32.54
CA PHE A 104 -24.15 -13.02 31.28
C PHE A 104 -23.09 -12.40 30.36
N ALA A 105 -23.11 -11.08 30.18
CA ALA A 105 -22.12 -10.37 29.36
C ALA A 105 -20.70 -10.54 29.92
N ILE A 106 -20.52 -10.47 31.24
CA ILE A 106 -19.24 -10.71 31.90
C ILE A 106 -18.77 -12.15 31.67
N GLN A 107 -19.66 -13.14 31.80
CA GLN A 107 -19.32 -14.54 31.57
C GLN A 107 -18.91 -14.79 30.12
N ALA A 108 -19.64 -14.24 29.16
CA ALA A 108 -19.30 -14.33 27.74
C ALA A 108 -17.91 -13.70 27.46
N ALA A 109 -17.64 -12.52 28.01
CA ALA A 109 -16.35 -11.85 27.88
C ALA A 109 -15.19 -12.67 28.49
N LYS A 110 -15.40 -13.27 29.67
CA LYS A 110 -14.42 -14.18 30.29
C LYS A 110 -14.15 -15.42 29.43
N GLY A 111 -15.18 -15.99 28.81
CA GLY A 111 -15.02 -17.11 27.88
C GLY A 111 -14.20 -16.75 26.64
N ALA A 112 -14.43 -15.56 26.09
CA ALA A 112 -13.64 -15.04 24.97
C ALA A 112 -12.17 -14.81 25.36
N ASP A 113 -11.92 -14.20 26.51
CA ASP A 113 -10.57 -13.98 27.05
C ASP A 113 -9.82 -15.29 27.29
N ALA A 114 -10.49 -16.28 27.91
CA ALA A 114 -9.93 -17.61 28.09
C ALA A 114 -9.57 -18.28 26.73
N SER A 115 -10.38 -18.06 25.69
CA SER A 115 -10.12 -18.60 24.36
C SER A 115 -8.89 -17.98 23.69
N LEU A 116 -8.58 -16.70 23.98
CA LEU A 116 -7.38 -16.03 23.45
C LEU A 116 -6.09 -16.66 23.98
N SER A 117 -6.09 -17.23 25.19
CA SER A 117 -4.91 -17.94 25.73
C SER A 117 -4.50 -19.17 24.90
N GLY A 118 -5.44 -19.76 24.16
CA GLY A 118 -5.18 -20.85 23.23
C GLY A 118 -4.46 -20.40 21.95
N PHE A 119 -4.39 -19.10 21.66
CA PHE A 119 -3.71 -18.57 20.48
C PHE A 119 -2.21 -18.35 20.75
N HIS A 120 -1.46 -19.46 20.79
CA HIS A 120 -0.01 -19.44 20.89
C HIS A 120 0.61 -20.54 20.01
N VAL A 121 1.90 -20.40 19.73
CA VAL A 121 2.65 -21.43 19.00
C VAL A 121 3.14 -22.47 20.01
N GLU A 122 2.68 -23.71 19.86
CA GLU A 122 3.24 -24.84 20.61
C GLU A 122 4.67 -25.13 20.13
N HIS A 123 5.62 -25.13 21.06
CA HIS A 123 7.00 -25.52 20.76
C HIS A 123 7.08 -27.02 20.46
N ARG A 124 7.76 -27.39 19.37
CA ARG A 124 7.97 -28.78 18.94
C ARG A 124 9.45 -29.13 18.94
N ASP A 125 10.22 -28.47 18.08
CA ASP A 125 11.65 -28.70 17.90
C ASP A 125 12.46 -27.42 18.12
N ALA A 126 13.74 -27.57 18.48
CA ALA A 126 14.65 -26.45 18.66
C ALA A 126 14.92 -25.74 17.32
N LEU A 127 14.58 -24.43 17.24
CA LEU A 127 14.85 -23.61 16.06
C LEU A 127 16.29 -23.12 15.97
N VAL A 128 17.03 -23.18 17.08
CA VAL A 128 18.41 -22.71 17.18
C VAL A 128 19.23 -23.82 17.83
N VAL A 129 20.31 -24.21 17.17
CA VAL A 129 21.30 -25.16 17.68
C VAL A 129 22.62 -24.43 17.82
N GLN A 130 23.24 -24.52 19.00
CA GLN A 130 24.57 -23.98 19.23
C GLN A 130 25.62 -25.02 18.81
N PHE A 131 26.54 -24.62 17.94
CA PHE A 131 27.70 -25.43 17.61
C PHE A 131 28.84 -25.07 18.56
N GLU A 132 29.35 -26.06 19.28
CA GLU A 132 30.59 -25.90 20.03
C GLU A 132 31.78 -25.94 19.06
N SER A 133 32.67 -24.94 19.16
CA SER A 133 33.92 -24.94 18.41
C SER A 133 34.90 -25.90 19.09
N SER A 134 35.27 -26.97 18.39
CA SER A 134 36.39 -27.85 18.77
C SER A 134 37.75 -27.16 18.64
#